data_AF-A0A1T5CYT7-F1
#
_entry.id   AF-A0A1T5CYT7-F1
#
_cell.length_a   1.000
_cell.length_b   1.000
_cell.length_c   1.000
_cell.angle_alpha   90.00
_cell.angle_beta   90.00
_cell.angle_gamma   90.00
#
_symmetry.space_group_name_H-M   'P 1'
#
loop_
_entity.id
_entity.type
_entity.pdbx_description
1 polymer ?
#
loop_
_entity_poly.entity_id
_entity_poly.type
_entity_poly.pdbx_seq_one_letter_code
_entity_poly.pdbx_strand_id
1 'polypeptide(L)'
;MPLRKDIWRPAIVERRMSDIVAAGSIEGAPLRWLPALRPYSFLADPFGLWRDDRFHLFVERFDYRDRRGVIELIVHDAGLTPLYRCKILSERWHLSYPFVFEAEGQIWMLPEAHRSGGLTLYRCFDFPDRWQRAARIELDCVPVDATPFWHDGLWWLFYAAADDRHSKVAHLHVAFSERLTDGWRPHPANPVRRDPASARPGGTPILLDGRIMLPVQDCSRTYGGGIAMLAIERLTPDDFVAHVERSIAPPAGLHPFDEGMHTLSAAGEVTLIDVKRTMLSLHGLAIEARRETQRLFAPRRR
;
A
#
# COMPACT_ATOMS: atom_id res chain seq x y z
N MET A 1 21.66 11.07 -1.30
CA MET A 1 20.40 10.53 -0.72
C MET A 1 20.15 11.20 0.64
N PRO A 2 18.91 11.36 1.17
CA PRO A 2 18.71 12.00 2.48
C PRO A 2 19.43 11.24 3.61
N LEU A 3 19.94 11.97 4.60
CA LEU A 3 20.60 11.45 5.82
C LEU A 3 19.67 10.62 6.72
N ARG A 4 18.37 10.88 6.62
CA ARG A 4 17.28 10.16 7.28
C ARG A 4 16.78 9.01 6.38
N LYS A 5 16.59 7.82 6.95
CA LYS A 5 15.97 6.64 6.32
C LYS A 5 14.71 6.25 7.06
N ASP A 6 13.60 6.16 6.35
CA ASP A 6 12.33 5.69 6.88
C ASP A 6 12.41 4.17 7.06
N ILE A 7 12.15 3.69 8.27
CA ILE A 7 12.04 2.27 8.57
C ILE A 7 10.61 2.01 8.99
N TRP A 8 9.91 1.22 8.19
CA TRP A 8 8.55 0.80 8.45
C TRP A 8 8.51 -0.53 9.21
N ARG A 9 7.47 -0.73 10.01
CA ARG A 9 7.20 -1.99 10.67
C ARG A 9 5.71 -2.28 10.69
N PRO A 10 5.26 -3.37 10.04
CA PRO A 10 3.86 -3.73 10.08
C PRO A 10 3.44 -4.40 11.38
N ALA A 11 2.15 -4.27 11.69
CA ALA A 11 1.46 -4.99 12.75
C ALA A 11 0.10 -5.47 12.27
N ILE A 12 -0.32 -6.60 12.82
CA ILE A 12 -1.71 -7.07 12.77
C ILE A 12 -2.41 -6.53 14.00
N VAL A 13 -3.44 -5.73 13.79
CA VAL A 13 -4.34 -5.22 14.82
C VAL A 13 -5.46 -6.25 14.98
N GLU A 14 -5.62 -6.82 16.17
CA GLU A 14 -6.72 -7.77 16.48
C GLU A 14 -8.04 -7.01 16.72
N ARG A 15 -8.48 -6.29 15.68
CA ARG A 15 -9.74 -5.56 15.61
C ARG A 15 -10.14 -5.38 14.14
N ARG A 16 -11.43 -5.53 13.83
CA ARG A 16 -11.95 -5.26 12.49
C ARG A 16 -11.76 -3.81 12.11
N MET A 17 -11.52 -3.57 10.82
CA MET A 17 -11.28 -2.23 10.33
C MET A 17 -12.52 -1.34 10.47
N SER A 18 -13.72 -1.90 10.30
CA SER A 18 -15.00 -1.21 10.56
C SER A 18 -15.06 -0.61 11.96
N ASP A 19 -14.59 -1.35 12.96
CA ASP A 19 -14.67 -0.96 14.36
C ASP A 19 -13.63 0.12 14.68
N ILE A 20 -12.45 0.03 14.06
CA ILE A 20 -11.42 1.06 14.13
C ILE A 20 -11.93 2.37 13.50
N VAL A 21 -12.54 2.28 12.32
CA VAL A 21 -13.07 3.46 11.61
C VAL A 21 -14.22 4.08 12.41
N ALA A 22 -15.17 3.27 12.91
CA ALA A 22 -16.28 3.75 13.73
C ALA A 22 -15.80 4.42 15.04
N ALA A 23 -14.83 3.81 15.73
CA ALA A 23 -14.22 4.38 16.94
C ALA A 23 -13.30 5.58 16.63
N GLY A 24 -12.80 5.69 15.40
CA GLY A 24 -11.80 6.69 15.01
C GLY A 24 -10.42 6.46 15.62
N SER A 25 -10.13 5.25 16.10
CA SER A 25 -8.89 4.95 16.80
C SER A 25 -8.55 3.46 16.83
N ILE A 26 -7.24 3.18 16.78
CA ILE A 26 -6.66 1.84 16.96
C ILE A 26 -6.41 1.54 18.44
N GLU A 27 -6.49 2.54 19.32
CA GLU A 27 -6.11 2.44 20.74
C GLU A 27 -6.77 1.26 21.46
N GLY A 28 -6.00 0.64 22.36
CA GLY A 28 -6.40 -0.50 23.17
C GLY A 28 -6.57 -1.82 22.41
N ALA A 29 -6.36 -1.87 21.09
CA ALA A 29 -6.37 -3.12 20.34
C ALA A 29 -5.05 -3.89 20.54
N PRO A 30 -5.07 -5.22 20.70
CA PRO A 30 -3.86 -6.04 20.69
C PRO A 30 -3.14 -5.91 19.33
N LEU A 31 -1.82 -5.75 19.39
CA LEU A 31 -0.95 -5.63 18.21
C LEU A 31 0.00 -6.83 18.13
N ARG A 32 -0.02 -7.54 17.01
CA ARG A 32 0.97 -8.58 16.67
C ARG A 32 1.95 -8.04 15.65
N TRP A 33 3.18 -7.80 16.11
CA TRP A 33 4.22 -7.22 15.29
C TRP A 33 4.82 -8.23 14.31
N LEU A 34 5.02 -7.79 13.08
CA LEU A 34 5.85 -8.53 12.14
C LEU A 34 7.33 -8.51 12.58
N PRO A 35 8.12 -9.51 12.13
CA PRO A 35 9.52 -9.61 12.50
C PRO A 35 10.31 -8.38 12.03
N ALA A 36 11.12 -7.82 12.93
CA ALA A 36 12.08 -6.79 12.55
C ALA A 36 13.11 -7.39 11.57
N LEU A 37 13.49 -6.62 10.56
CA LEU A 37 14.56 -7.02 9.64
C LEU A 37 15.91 -6.51 10.12
N ARG A 38 16.96 -7.01 9.48
CA ARG A 38 18.31 -6.47 9.62
C ARG A 38 18.33 -4.96 9.34
N PRO A 39 19.28 -4.19 9.90
CA PRO A 39 19.39 -2.76 9.66
C PRO A 39 19.31 -2.40 8.17
N TYR A 40 18.67 -1.26 7.90
CA TYR A 40 18.44 -0.72 6.55
C TYR A 40 17.52 -1.57 5.67
N SER A 41 16.69 -2.42 6.28
CA SER A 41 15.60 -3.12 5.62
C SER A 41 14.33 -2.98 6.42
N PHE A 42 13.20 -2.98 5.73
CA PHE A 42 11.89 -2.88 6.37
C PHE A 42 10.86 -3.74 5.65
N LEU A 43 9.75 -3.95 6.34
CA LEU A 43 8.49 -4.41 5.75
C LEU A 43 7.51 -3.22 5.75
N ALA A 44 6.68 -3.09 4.73
CA ALA A 44 5.68 -2.03 4.60
C ALA A 44 4.46 -2.52 3.79
N ASP A 45 3.43 -1.69 3.71
CA ASP A 45 2.23 -1.88 2.92
C ASP A 45 1.56 -3.26 3.10
N PRO A 46 1.14 -3.63 4.33
CA PRO A 46 0.54 -4.93 4.57
C PRO A 46 -0.88 -5.04 3.99
N PHE A 47 -1.12 -6.12 3.24
CA PHE A 47 -2.43 -6.57 2.78
C PHE A 47 -2.62 -8.05 3.12
N GLY A 48 -3.84 -8.52 3.33
CA GLY A 48 -4.02 -9.90 3.78
C GLY A 48 -5.35 -10.53 3.39
N LEU A 49 -5.33 -11.86 3.31
CA LEU A 49 -6.49 -12.69 3.00
C LEU A 49 -6.55 -13.91 3.94
N TRP A 50 -7.76 -14.23 4.38
CA TRP A 50 -8.07 -15.48 5.08
C TRP A 50 -8.47 -16.54 4.07
N ARG A 51 -7.83 -17.71 4.12
CA ARG A 51 -8.16 -18.84 3.26
C ARG A 51 -7.64 -20.15 3.85
N ASP A 52 -8.39 -21.23 3.73
CA ASP A 52 -8.00 -22.57 4.19
C ASP A 52 -7.48 -22.59 5.65
N ASP A 53 -8.21 -21.94 6.56
CA ASP A 53 -7.87 -21.77 7.99
C ASP A 53 -6.50 -21.13 8.27
N ARG A 54 -6.02 -20.33 7.31
CA ARG A 54 -4.74 -19.61 7.39
C ARG A 54 -4.90 -18.15 7.03
N PHE A 55 -4.04 -17.34 7.64
CA PHE A 55 -3.92 -15.93 7.34
C PHE A 55 -2.70 -15.66 6.46
N HIS A 56 -2.94 -15.17 5.25
CA HIS A 56 -1.92 -14.90 4.23
C HIS A 56 -1.64 -13.41 4.19
N LEU A 57 -0.45 -13.01 4.63
CA LEU A 57 -0.05 -11.61 4.72
C LEU A 57 0.98 -11.26 3.64
N PHE A 58 0.66 -10.28 2.81
CA PHE A 58 1.45 -9.78 1.70
C PHE A 58 2.05 -8.43 2.08
N VAL A 59 3.36 -8.26 1.89
CA VAL A 59 4.09 -7.05 2.29
C VAL A 59 5.15 -6.68 1.27
N GLU A 60 5.43 -5.38 1.16
CA GLU A 60 6.69 -4.92 0.58
C GLU A 60 7.85 -5.31 1.50
N ARG A 61 8.90 -5.93 0.96
CA ARG A 61 10.23 -5.95 1.58
C ARG A 61 11.17 -5.03 0.83
N PHE A 62 11.65 -3.99 1.50
CA PHE A 62 12.65 -3.07 0.97
C PHE A 62 14.01 -3.25 1.63
N ASP A 63 15.08 -3.05 0.86
CA ASP A 63 16.45 -2.95 1.36
C ASP A 63 17.14 -1.72 0.79
N TYR A 64 17.60 -0.80 1.64
CA TYR A 64 18.27 0.42 1.19
C TYR A 64 19.60 0.18 0.46
N ARG A 65 20.22 -1.00 0.61
CA ARG A 65 21.47 -1.36 -0.07
C ARG A 65 21.25 -1.55 -1.57
N ASP A 66 20.23 -2.32 -1.94
CA ASP A 66 19.87 -2.52 -3.35
C ASP A 66 18.90 -1.45 -3.88
N ARG A 67 18.12 -0.83 -2.97
CA ARG A 67 17.04 0.14 -3.22
C ARG A 67 15.90 -0.46 -4.04
N ARG A 68 15.55 -1.73 -3.78
CA ARG A 68 14.50 -2.45 -4.50
C ARG A 68 13.50 -3.08 -3.54
N GLY A 69 12.22 -2.74 -3.74
CA GLY A 69 11.08 -3.40 -3.11
C GLY A 69 10.74 -4.68 -3.86
N VAL A 70 10.44 -5.75 -3.12
CA VAL A 70 9.91 -7.02 -3.61
C VAL A 70 8.71 -7.39 -2.76
N ILE A 71 7.80 -8.22 -3.27
CA ILE A 71 6.65 -8.67 -2.49
C ILE A 71 6.97 -10.00 -1.81
N GLU A 72 6.72 -10.06 -0.52
CA GLU A 72 6.86 -11.26 0.30
C GLU A 72 5.52 -11.66 0.90
N LEU A 73 5.35 -12.97 1.08
CA LEU A 73 4.24 -13.60 1.76
C LEU A 73 4.72 -14.08 3.13
N ILE A 74 3.91 -13.85 4.16
CA ILE A 74 4.02 -14.46 5.48
C ILE A 74 2.71 -15.18 5.76
N VAL A 75 2.77 -16.50 5.89
CA VAL A 75 1.59 -17.31 6.22
C VAL A 75 1.55 -17.54 7.71
N HIS A 76 0.39 -17.32 8.32
CA HIS A 76 0.12 -17.60 9.71
C HIS A 76 -0.96 -18.69 9.83
N ASP A 77 -0.98 -19.39 10.97
CA ASP A 77 -2.14 -20.20 11.34
C ASP A 77 -3.34 -19.33 11.73
N ALA A 78 -4.46 -19.98 12.07
CA ALA A 78 -5.67 -19.30 12.53
C ALA A 78 -5.48 -18.44 13.79
N GLY A 79 -4.48 -18.75 14.62
CA GLY A 79 -4.10 -18.01 15.82
C GLY A 79 -3.10 -16.87 15.56
N LEU A 80 -2.84 -16.54 14.29
CA LEU A 80 -1.88 -15.52 13.86
C LEU A 80 -0.42 -15.84 14.26
N THR A 81 -0.07 -17.11 14.41
CA THR A 81 1.32 -17.56 14.60
C THR A 81 1.98 -17.74 13.24
N PRO A 82 3.15 -17.12 12.98
CA PRO A 82 3.81 -17.24 11.67
C PRO A 82 4.31 -18.66 11.43
N LEU A 83 3.93 -19.24 10.29
CA LEU A 83 4.33 -20.57 9.84
C LEU A 83 5.56 -20.52 8.94
N TYR A 84 5.52 -19.69 7.89
CA TYR A 84 6.63 -19.49 6.98
C TYR A 84 6.56 -18.14 6.26
N ARG A 85 7.68 -17.76 5.66
CA ARG A 85 7.83 -16.54 4.86
C ARG A 85 8.60 -16.84 3.58
N CYS A 86 8.10 -16.36 2.45
CA CYS A 86 8.77 -16.49 1.17
C CYS A 86 8.59 -15.23 0.32
N LYS A 87 9.47 -15.06 -0.67
CA LYS A 87 9.35 -14.02 -1.68
C LYS A 87 8.55 -14.58 -2.85
N ILE A 88 7.50 -13.86 -3.24
CA ILE A 88 6.51 -14.34 -4.20
C ILE A 88 6.49 -13.53 -5.50
N LEU A 89 6.95 -12.27 -5.45
CA LEU A 89 7.03 -11.42 -6.64
C LEU A 89 8.27 -10.53 -6.56
N SER A 90 9.06 -10.55 -7.64
CA SER A 90 10.27 -9.73 -7.77
C SER A 90 10.47 -9.37 -9.22
N GLU A 91 10.72 -8.09 -9.47
CA GLU A 91 10.90 -7.56 -10.80
C GLU A 91 12.25 -6.83 -10.94
N ARG A 92 12.51 -6.32 -12.15
CA ARG A 92 13.67 -5.43 -12.40
C ARG A 92 13.47 -4.03 -11.82
N TRP A 93 12.22 -3.65 -11.55
CA TRP A 93 11.83 -2.41 -10.90
C TRP A 93 11.44 -2.64 -9.44
N HIS A 94 11.05 -1.55 -8.76
CA HIS A 94 10.60 -1.57 -7.37
C HIS A 94 9.11 -1.93 -7.31
N LEU A 95 8.75 -2.88 -6.44
CA LEU A 95 7.38 -3.24 -6.15
C LEU A 95 7.04 -2.89 -4.69
N SER A 96 5.91 -2.24 -4.46
CA SER A 96 5.35 -1.89 -3.15
C SER A 96 3.81 -2.00 -3.21
N TYR A 97 3.10 -1.65 -2.13
CA TYR A 97 1.64 -1.61 -2.08
C TYR A 97 0.94 -2.84 -2.71
N PRO A 98 1.22 -4.08 -2.26
CA PRO A 98 0.71 -5.30 -2.88
C PRO A 98 -0.77 -5.52 -2.56
N PHE A 99 -1.66 -4.65 -3.08
CA PHE A 99 -3.08 -4.75 -2.83
C PHE A 99 -3.63 -6.09 -3.34
N VAL A 100 -4.04 -6.98 -2.43
CA VAL A 100 -4.56 -8.32 -2.73
C VAL A 100 -6.06 -8.39 -2.46
N PHE A 101 -6.81 -8.96 -3.39
CA PHE A 101 -8.27 -9.04 -3.31
C PHE A 101 -8.83 -10.23 -4.08
N GLU A 102 -10.01 -10.69 -3.67
CA GLU A 102 -10.78 -11.71 -4.37
C GLU A 102 -11.79 -11.05 -5.31
N ALA A 103 -11.82 -11.47 -6.57
CA ALA A 103 -12.75 -10.97 -7.57
C ALA A 103 -12.93 -11.98 -8.70
N GLU A 104 -14.15 -12.09 -9.22
CA GLU A 104 -14.46 -12.93 -10.40
C GLU A 104 -14.00 -14.40 -10.22
N GLY A 105 -14.09 -14.91 -8.97
CA GLY A 105 -13.66 -16.27 -8.61
C GLY A 105 -12.15 -16.51 -8.63
N GLN A 106 -11.34 -15.44 -8.68
CA GLN A 106 -9.89 -15.47 -8.71
C GLN A 106 -9.30 -14.60 -7.59
N ILE A 107 -8.01 -14.76 -7.35
CA ILE A 107 -7.25 -13.92 -6.42
C ILE A 107 -6.30 -13.05 -7.22
N TRP A 108 -6.36 -11.75 -6.98
CA TRP A 108 -5.64 -10.73 -7.74
C TRP A 108 -4.69 -9.96 -6.84
N MET A 109 -3.63 -9.44 -7.43
CA MET A 109 -2.68 -8.52 -6.79
C MET A 109 -2.38 -7.36 -7.73
N LEU A 110 -2.46 -6.14 -7.19
CA LEU A 110 -2.20 -4.90 -7.92
C LEU A 110 -1.11 -4.08 -7.20
N PRO A 111 0.18 -4.44 -7.36
CA PRO A 111 1.26 -3.74 -6.68
C PRO A 111 1.55 -2.37 -7.32
N GLU A 112 1.95 -1.37 -6.53
CA GLU A 112 2.66 -0.20 -7.09
C GLU A 112 3.98 -0.70 -7.71
N ALA A 113 4.22 -0.27 -8.95
CA ALA A 113 5.37 -0.70 -9.75
C ALA A 113 6.20 0.51 -10.19
N HIS A 114 6.83 1.21 -9.26
CA HIS A 114 7.62 2.41 -9.54
C HIS A 114 8.75 2.12 -10.55
N ARG A 115 8.77 2.89 -11.66
CA ARG A 115 9.66 2.76 -12.84
C ARG A 115 9.39 1.57 -13.77
N SER A 116 8.29 0.84 -13.59
CA SER A 116 7.87 -0.17 -14.58
C SER A 116 7.31 0.45 -15.87
N GLY A 117 6.85 1.70 -15.79
CA GLY A 117 6.22 2.43 -16.89
C GLY A 117 4.73 2.14 -17.06
N GLY A 118 4.07 1.44 -16.13
CA GLY A 118 2.61 1.22 -16.16
C GLY A 118 2.11 0.44 -14.94
N LEU A 119 0.81 0.14 -14.89
CA LEU A 119 0.20 -0.64 -13.82
C LEU A 119 -0.07 -2.07 -14.31
N THR A 120 0.43 -3.06 -13.58
CA THR A 120 0.29 -4.48 -13.96
C THR A 120 -0.56 -5.21 -12.94
N LEU A 121 -1.65 -5.81 -13.40
CA LEU A 121 -2.50 -6.69 -12.61
C LEU A 121 -1.96 -8.11 -12.67
N TYR A 122 -1.79 -8.73 -11.50
CA TYR A 122 -1.35 -10.11 -11.36
C TYR A 122 -2.51 -10.99 -10.90
N ARG A 123 -2.59 -12.20 -11.47
CA ARG A 123 -3.50 -13.25 -11.02
C ARG A 123 -2.71 -14.33 -10.30
N CYS A 124 -3.23 -14.81 -9.19
CA CYS A 124 -2.69 -15.99 -8.53
C CYS A 124 -3.12 -17.24 -9.30
N PHE A 125 -2.17 -18.02 -9.82
CA PHE A 125 -2.49 -19.25 -10.56
C PHE A 125 -2.43 -20.50 -9.67
N ASP A 126 -1.70 -20.42 -8.57
CA ASP A 126 -1.50 -21.49 -7.59
C ASP A 126 -1.27 -20.80 -6.24
N PHE A 127 -2.35 -20.70 -5.47
CA PHE A 127 -2.36 -19.92 -4.23
C PHE A 127 -1.57 -20.66 -3.13
N PRO A 128 -0.75 -19.95 -2.32
CA PRO A 128 -0.68 -18.49 -2.19
C PRO A 128 0.48 -17.78 -2.90
N ASP A 129 1.43 -18.50 -3.47
CA ASP A 129 2.75 -17.95 -3.79
C ASP A 129 3.08 -17.84 -5.27
N ARG A 130 2.24 -18.36 -6.18
CA ARG A 130 2.51 -18.29 -7.61
C ARG A 130 1.60 -17.33 -8.36
N TRP A 131 2.23 -16.29 -8.90
CA TRP A 131 1.57 -15.15 -9.52
C TRP A 131 2.01 -14.97 -10.96
N GLN A 132 1.07 -14.64 -11.84
CA GLN A 132 1.33 -14.35 -13.24
C GLN A 132 0.75 -12.99 -13.63
N ARG A 133 1.43 -12.26 -14.52
CA ARG A 133 0.88 -11.04 -15.12
C ARG A 133 -0.35 -11.42 -15.93
N ALA A 134 -1.48 -10.78 -15.63
CA ALA A 134 -2.75 -11.07 -16.28
C ALA A 134 -3.17 -9.94 -17.23
N ALA A 135 -2.97 -8.70 -16.81
CA ALA A 135 -3.29 -7.53 -17.63
C ALA A 135 -2.39 -6.34 -17.30
N ARG A 136 -2.33 -5.40 -18.24
CA ARG A 136 -1.75 -4.08 -18.02
C ARG A 136 -2.89 -3.07 -18.06
N ILE A 137 -2.99 -2.27 -17.00
CA ILE A 137 -4.00 -1.23 -16.86
C ILE A 137 -3.35 0.07 -17.36
N GLU A 138 -3.85 0.57 -18.49
CA GLU A 138 -3.43 1.86 -19.05
C GLU A 138 -4.31 2.97 -18.47
N LEU A 139 -3.67 4.03 -17.99
CA LEU A 139 -4.31 5.20 -17.39
C LEU A 139 -3.74 6.49 -18.01
N ASP A 140 -4.31 7.62 -17.61
CA ASP A 140 -3.86 8.97 -17.99
C ASP A 140 -2.47 9.34 -17.47
N CYS A 141 -2.03 8.73 -16.36
CA CYS A 141 -0.73 8.98 -15.75
C CYS A 141 -0.16 7.70 -15.11
N VAL A 142 1.04 7.81 -14.51
CA VAL A 142 1.62 6.71 -13.72
C VAL A 142 0.92 6.67 -12.36
N PRO A 143 0.16 5.62 -12.03
CA PRO A 143 -0.57 5.53 -10.78
C PRO A 143 0.33 5.10 -9.63
N VAL A 144 0.04 5.63 -8.46
CA VAL A 144 0.69 5.32 -7.17
C VAL A 144 -0.39 4.83 -6.21
N ASP A 145 -0.06 3.78 -5.46
CA ASP A 145 -0.96 3.09 -4.51
C ASP A 145 -2.34 2.77 -5.12
N ALA A 146 -2.34 2.25 -6.35
CA ALA A 146 -3.56 1.97 -7.11
C ALA A 146 -4.44 0.96 -6.35
N THR A 147 -5.67 1.37 -6.04
CA THR A 147 -6.57 0.68 -5.11
C THR A 147 -7.90 0.38 -5.82
N PRO A 148 -8.14 -0.87 -6.26
CA PRO A 148 -9.35 -1.24 -6.95
C PRO A 148 -10.51 -1.48 -5.97
N PHE A 149 -11.73 -1.18 -6.40
CA PHE A 149 -12.94 -1.36 -5.59
C PHE A 149 -14.15 -1.62 -6.48
N TRP A 150 -14.91 -2.68 -6.20
CA TRP A 150 -16.15 -2.96 -6.93
C TRP A 150 -17.32 -2.27 -6.24
N HIS A 151 -18.05 -1.43 -6.97
CA HIS A 151 -19.19 -0.69 -6.45
C HIS A 151 -20.17 -0.32 -7.56
N ASP A 152 -21.46 -0.53 -7.30
CA ASP A 152 -22.57 -0.16 -8.19
C ASP A 152 -22.39 -0.61 -9.64
N GLY A 153 -21.92 -1.85 -9.81
CA GLY A 153 -21.79 -2.49 -11.12
C GLY A 153 -20.52 -2.11 -11.90
N LEU A 154 -19.61 -1.33 -11.31
CA LEU A 154 -18.35 -0.93 -11.92
C LEU A 154 -17.16 -1.25 -11.02
N TRP A 155 -16.04 -1.52 -11.66
CA TRP A 155 -14.72 -1.44 -11.05
C TRP A 155 -14.31 0.02 -10.98
N TRP A 156 -13.95 0.48 -9.80
CA TRP A 156 -13.33 1.76 -9.54
C TRP A 156 -11.86 1.55 -9.21
N LEU A 157 -11.02 2.52 -9.53
CA LEU A 157 -9.60 2.53 -9.19
C LEU A 157 -9.23 3.90 -8.62
N PHE A 158 -8.84 3.93 -7.35
CA PHE A 158 -8.30 5.11 -6.68
C PHE A 158 -6.79 5.11 -6.76
N TYR A 159 -6.16 6.21 -7.16
CA TYR A 159 -4.71 6.29 -7.27
C TYR A 159 -4.22 7.73 -7.12
N ALA A 160 -2.98 7.89 -6.66
CA ALA A 160 -2.31 9.17 -6.75
C ALA A 160 -1.59 9.32 -8.10
N ALA A 161 -1.60 10.52 -8.67
CA ALA A 161 -0.92 10.81 -9.93
C ALA A 161 0.56 11.12 -9.72
N ALA A 162 1.47 10.34 -10.33
CA ALA A 162 2.91 10.53 -10.18
C ALA A 162 3.56 11.44 -11.25
N ASP A 163 2.81 12.39 -11.81
CA ASP A 163 3.32 13.34 -12.81
C ASP A 163 4.48 14.19 -12.27
N ASP A 164 4.40 14.54 -10.99
CA ASP A 164 5.45 15.22 -10.24
C ASP A 164 5.45 14.82 -8.75
N ARG A 165 6.45 15.30 -8.00
CA ARG A 165 6.63 14.96 -6.58
C ARG A 165 5.48 15.45 -5.69
N HIS A 166 4.86 16.58 -6.02
CA HIS A 166 3.73 17.14 -5.29
C HIS A 166 2.45 16.37 -5.60
N SER A 167 2.17 16.14 -6.88
CA SER A 167 1.01 15.38 -7.35
C SER A 167 0.96 13.97 -6.74
N LYS A 168 2.12 13.30 -6.58
CA LYS A 168 2.22 11.94 -5.99
C LYS A 168 1.63 11.84 -4.58
N VAL A 169 1.56 12.93 -3.82
CA VAL A 169 1.01 12.94 -2.46
C VAL A 169 -0.28 13.76 -2.34
N ALA A 170 -0.57 14.65 -3.28
CA ALA A 170 -1.63 15.64 -3.16
C ALA A 170 -2.80 15.44 -4.12
N HIS A 171 -2.67 14.66 -5.19
CA HIS A 171 -3.73 14.50 -6.19
C HIS A 171 -4.34 13.10 -6.16
N LEU A 172 -5.61 13.00 -5.80
CA LEU A 172 -6.39 11.76 -5.96
C LEU A 172 -7.02 11.77 -7.34
N HIS A 173 -6.72 10.74 -8.11
CA HIS A 173 -7.40 10.41 -9.36
C HIS A 173 -8.28 9.18 -9.16
N VAL A 174 -9.32 9.11 -9.99
CA VAL A 174 -10.23 7.98 -10.08
C VAL A 174 -10.29 7.53 -11.54
N ALA A 175 -10.37 6.22 -11.75
CA ALA A 175 -10.75 5.63 -13.03
C ALA A 175 -11.81 4.57 -12.79
N PHE A 176 -12.56 4.21 -13.84
CA PHE A 176 -13.57 3.16 -13.77
C PHE A 176 -13.57 2.26 -15.00
N SER A 177 -14.08 1.04 -14.84
CA SER A 177 -14.27 0.06 -15.90
C SER A 177 -15.41 -0.90 -15.57
N GLU A 178 -15.99 -1.52 -16.60
CA GLU A 178 -16.90 -2.66 -16.44
C GLU A 178 -16.14 -3.96 -16.14
N ARG A 179 -14.84 -4.01 -16.45
CA ARG A 179 -13.99 -5.21 -16.33
C ARG A 179 -12.70 -4.87 -15.62
N LEU A 180 -12.23 -5.79 -14.78
CA LEU A 180 -10.99 -5.57 -14.03
C LEU A 180 -9.74 -5.48 -14.95
N THR A 181 -9.75 -6.23 -16.04
CA THR A 181 -8.55 -6.46 -16.88
C THR A 181 -8.31 -5.42 -17.98
N ASP A 182 -9.30 -4.62 -18.35
CA ASP A 182 -9.20 -3.65 -19.43
C ASP A 182 -10.33 -2.61 -19.35
N GLY A 183 -10.47 -1.75 -20.35
CA GLY A 183 -11.62 -0.84 -20.47
C GLY A 183 -11.60 0.35 -19.51
N TRP A 184 -10.53 0.51 -18.72
CA TRP A 184 -10.35 1.60 -17.77
C TRP A 184 -10.42 2.98 -18.41
N ARG A 185 -11.25 3.85 -17.81
CA ARG A 185 -11.45 5.24 -18.23
C ARG A 185 -11.18 6.16 -17.04
N PRO A 186 -10.27 7.13 -17.16
CA PRO A 186 -10.09 8.16 -16.16
C PRO A 186 -11.39 8.96 -15.94
N HIS A 187 -11.68 9.29 -14.69
CA HIS A 187 -12.82 10.12 -14.33
C HIS A 187 -12.62 11.55 -14.88
N PRO A 188 -13.64 12.16 -15.51
CA PRO A 188 -13.49 13.46 -16.18
C PRO A 188 -13.14 14.61 -15.23
N ALA A 189 -13.50 14.48 -13.95
CA ALA A 189 -13.15 15.46 -12.91
C ALA A 189 -11.75 15.28 -12.30
N ASN A 190 -10.89 14.40 -12.86
CA ASN A 190 -9.54 14.20 -12.33
C ASN A 190 -8.67 15.47 -12.39
N PRO A 191 -7.86 15.76 -11.34
CA PRO A 191 -7.88 15.10 -10.03
C PRO A 191 -9.17 15.46 -9.27
N VAL A 192 -9.86 14.43 -8.76
CA VAL A 192 -11.11 14.61 -8.01
C VAL A 192 -10.88 15.21 -6.62
N ARG A 193 -9.63 15.18 -6.13
CA ARG A 193 -9.23 15.83 -4.88
C ARG A 193 -7.79 16.33 -4.95
N ARG A 194 -7.54 17.52 -4.38
CA ARG A 194 -6.21 18.15 -4.26
C ARG A 194 -5.92 18.51 -2.80
N ASP A 195 -5.35 17.57 -2.05
CA ASP A 195 -5.02 17.78 -0.64
C ASP A 195 -3.96 16.76 -0.15
N PRO A 196 -2.73 17.18 0.20
CA PRO A 196 -1.70 16.27 0.68
C PRO A 196 -2.07 15.56 2.00
N ALA A 197 -3.08 16.02 2.74
CA ALA A 197 -3.56 15.35 3.94
C ALA A 197 -4.55 14.21 3.67
N SER A 198 -5.01 14.05 2.43
CA SER A 198 -6.17 13.16 2.16
C SER A 198 -6.33 12.74 0.69
N ALA A 199 -5.25 12.65 -0.08
CA ALA A 199 -5.31 12.31 -1.51
C ALA A 199 -4.71 10.94 -1.86
N ARG A 200 -3.57 10.58 -1.28
CA ARG A 200 -2.87 9.35 -1.65
C ARG A 200 -3.53 8.13 -1.00
N PRO A 201 -3.95 7.09 -1.73
CA PRO A 201 -4.53 5.90 -1.11
C PRO A 201 -3.60 5.27 -0.06
N GLY A 202 -4.19 4.71 1.00
CA GLY A 202 -3.45 4.19 2.14
C GLY A 202 -4.06 2.91 2.72
N GLY A 203 -4.60 2.03 1.88
CA GLY A 203 -5.12 0.73 2.29
C GLY A 203 -6.45 0.35 1.64
N THR A 204 -7.30 -0.37 2.37
CA THR A 204 -8.49 -1.02 1.83
C THR A 204 -9.74 -0.14 1.96
N PRO A 205 -10.45 0.19 0.87
CA PRO A 205 -11.76 0.82 0.95
C PRO A 205 -12.77 -0.16 1.58
N ILE A 206 -13.61 0.34 2.48
CA ILE A 206 -14.68 -0.46 3.10
C ILE A 206 -16.03 0.23 2.91
N LEU A 207 -17.12 -0.54 2.91
CA LEU A 207 -18.46 0.00 3.08
C LEU A 207 -18.79 0.07 4.57
N LEU A 208 -19.11 1.26 5.06
CA LEU A 208 -19.56 1.49 6.44
C LEU A 208 -20.80 2.36 6.38
N ASP A 209 -21.91 1.87 6.94
CA ASP A 209 -23.21 2.55 6.94
C ASP A 209 -23.66 3.03 5.54
N GLY A 210 -23.43 2.20 4.53
CA GLY A 210 -23.77 2.50 3.13
C GLY A 210 -22.87 3.50 2.42
N ARG A 211 -21.80 4.01 3.08
CA ARG A 211 -20.81 4.92 2.47
C ARG A 211 -19.49 4.21 2.25
N ILE A 212 -18.80 4.57 1.16
CA ILE A 212 -17.44 4.09 0.92
C ILE A 212 -16.49 4.90 1.78
N MET A 213 -15.74 4.22 2.63
CA MET A 213 -14.68 4.80 3.45
C MET A 213 -13.33 4.41 2.86
N LEU A 214 -12.68 5.33 2.17
CA LEU A 214 -11.35 5.15 1.58
C LEU A 214 -10.27 5.65 2.55
N PRO A 215 -9.36 4.78 3.03
CA PRO A 215 -8.16 5.22 3.73
C PRO A 215 -7.24 5.97 2.76
N VAL A 216 -6.82 7.16 3.16
CA VAL A 216 -5.85 7.97 2.45
C VAL A 216 -4.75 8.42 3.42
N GLN A 217 -3.53 8.55 2.92
CA GLN A 217 -2.37 8.97 3.71
C GLN A 217 -2.46 10.47 4.00
N ASP A 218 -2.23 10.85 5.25
CA ASP A 218 -1.93 12.22 5.62
C ASP A 218 -0.42 12.46 5.44
N CYS A 219 -0.07 13.12 4.33
CA CYS A 219 1.29 13.51 3.99
C CYS A 219 1.60 14.98 4.31
N SER A 220 0.75 15.69 5.06
CA SER A 220 0.88 17.14 5.32
C SER A 220 2.15 17.52 6.10
N ARG A 221 2.62 16.63 6.99
CA ARG A 221 3.81 16.84 7.84
C ARG A 221 5.02 16.04 7.40
N THR A 222 4.80 14.79 7.00
CA THR A 222 5.83 13.84 6.60
C THR A 222 5.18 12.77 5.73
N TYR A 223 5.95 12.08 4.90
CA TYR A 223 5.43 10.98 4.09
C TYR A 223 4.77 9.92 4.97
N GLY A 224 3.48 9.66 4.78
CA GLY A 224 2.74 8.69 5.59
C GLY A 224 2.69 9.07 7.07
N GLY A 225 2.35 10.32 7.39
CA GLY A 225 2.29 10.80 8.77
C GLY A 225 1.13 10.22 9.58
N GLY A 226 0.08 9.77 8.91
CA GLY A 226 -1.09 9.13 9.48
C GLY A 226 -2.08 8.75 8.40
N ILE A 227 -3.29 8.37 8.81
CA ILE A 227 -4.39 8.03 7.90
C ILE A 227 -5.53 9.02 8.10
N ALA A 228 -6.11 9.49 7.01
CA ALA A 228 -7.43 10.12 6.98
C ALA A 228 -8.43 9.17 6.32
N MET A 229 -9.65 9.14 6.82
CA MET A 229 -10.75 8.37 6.24
C MET A 229 -11.58 9.30 5.37
N LEU A 230 -11.49 9.12 4.06
CA LEU A 230 -12.26 9.86 3.06
C LEU A 230 -13.61 9.15 2.86
N ALA A 231 -14.69 9.78 3.31
CA ALA A 231 -16.05 9.31 3.06
C ALA A 231 -16.48 9.78 1.67
N ILE A 232 -16.78 8.84 0.78
CA ILE A 232 -17.27 9.14 -0.57
C ILE A 232 -18.79 9.10 -0.53
N GLU A 233 -19.41 10.27 -0.71
CA GLU A 233 -20.87 10.44 -0.70
C GLU A 233 -21.49 10.17 -2.07
N ARG A 234 -20.72 10.43 -3.14
CA ARG A 234 -21.15 10.19 -4.51
C ARG A 234 -19.98 9.70 -5.33
N LEU A 235 -20.18 8.57 -6.01
CA LEU A 235 -19.20 7.97 -6.90
C LEU A 235 -19.94 7.47 -8.16
N THR A 236 -19.88 8.27 -9.21
CA THR A 236 -20.52 7.98 -10.51
C THR A 236 -19.55 8.31 -11.64
N PRO A 237 -19.77 7.84 -12.87
CA PRO A 237 -18.86 8.12 -13.99
C PRO A 237 -18.66 9.61 -14.30
N ASP A 238 -19.59 10.46 -13.86
CA ASP A 238 -19.66 11.89 -14.14
C ASP A 238 -19.58 12.79 -12.90
N ASP A 239 -19.66 12.24 -11.68
CA ASP A 239 -19.66 13.02 -10.44
C ASP A 239 -18.94 12.28 -9.29
N PHE A 240 -18.18 13.07 -8.52
CA PHE A 240 -17.42 12.62 -7.36
C PHE A 240 -17.54 13.63 -6.21
N VAL A 241 -18.07 13.19 -5.07
CA VAL A 241 -18.18 14.02 -3.86
C VAL A 241 -17.66 13.24 -2.67
N ALA A 242 -16.72 13.83 -1.93
CA ALA A 242 -16.15 13.22 -0.76
C ALA A 242 -15.63 14.25 0.25
N HIS A 243 -15.68 13.91 1.54
CA HIS A 243 -15.10 14.70 2.64
C HIS A 243 -14.26 13.83 3.57
N VAL A 244 -13.34 14.47 4.29
CA VAL A 244 -12.59 13.77 5.35
C VAL A 244 -13.53 13.63 6.55
N GLU A 245 -13.88 12.40 6.88
CA GLU A 245 -14.75 12.09 8.02
C GLU A 245 -13.96 12.14 9.33
N ARG A 246 -12.70 11.66 9.32
CA ARG A 246 -11.84 11.59 10.50
C ARG A 246 -10.40 11.28 10.13
N SER A 247 -9.48 11.52 11.07
CA SER A 247 -8.09 11.07 11.01
C SER A 247 -7.85 9.98 12.06
N ILE A 248 -7.05 8.98 11.68
CA ILE A 248 -6.60 7.88 12.55
C ILE A 248 -5.08 8.05 12.70
N ALA A 249 -4.67 8.38 13.91
CA ALA A 249 -3.27 8.52 14.27
C ALA A 249 -2.60 7.14 14.48
N PRO A 250 -1.26 7.05 14.36
CA PRO A 250 -0.53 5.90 14.88
C PRO A 250 -0.87 5.69 16.37
N PRO A 251 -0.97 4.44 16.85
CA PRO A 251 -1.17 4.17 18.28
C PRO A 251 -0.10 4.84 19.15
N ALA A 252 -0.48 5.28 20.35
CA ALA A 252 0.40 5.87 21.33
C ALA A 252 1.37 4.83 21.91
N GLY A 253 2.51 5.30 22.44
CA GLY A 253 3.49 4.45 23.11
C GLY A 253 4.28 3.52 22.17
N LEU A 254 4.20 3.73 20.86
CA LEU A 254 4.91 2.92 19.86
C LEU A 254 6.37 3.29 19.65
N HIS A 255 6.92 4.21 20.44
CA HIS A 255 8.31 4.63 20.32
C HIS A 255 9.26 3.40 20.24
N PRO A 256 10.15 3.33 19.22
CA PRO A 256 10.53 4.43 18.34
C PRO A 256 9.72 4.57 17.05
N PHE A 257 8.66 3.78 16.84
CA PHE A 257 7.82 3.78 15.64
C PHE A 257 6.56 4.65 15.79
N ASP A 258 6.75 5.92 16.13
CA ASP A 258 5.72 6.91 16.40
C ASP A 258 5.74 8.08 15.40
N GLU A 259 6.48 7.95 14.29
CA GLU A 259 6.71 9.04 13.33
C GLU A 259 5.79 9.00 12.09
N GLY A 260 4.91 8.00 11.99
CA GLY A 260 3.97 7.86 10.88
C GLY A 260 3.28 6.50 10.80
N MET A 261 2.24 6.44 9.98
CA MET A 261 1.45 5.25 9.61
C MET A 261 0.85 5.53 8.23
N HIS A 262 1.04 4.64 7.25
CA HIS A 262 0.62 4.91 5.86
C HIS A 262 -0.26 3.84 5.25
N THR A 263 -0.45 2.73 5.95
CA THR A 263 -1.37 1.68 5.55
C THR A 263 -2.40 1.39 6.64
N LEU A 264 -3.66 1.28 6.25
CA LEU A 264 -4.79 0.76 7.03
C LEU A 264 -5.62 -0.16 6.14
N SER A 265 -5.34 -1.46 6.21
CA SER A 265 -5.94 -2.45 5.31
C SER A 265 -6.84 -3.43 6.05
N ALA A 266 -8.04 -3.65 5.52
CA ALA A 266 -8.99 -4.61 6.05
C ALA A 266 -8.54 -6.02 5.68
N ALA A 267 -8.62 -6.95 6.64
CA ALA A 267 -8.30 -8.34 6.39
C ALA A 267 -9.17 -9.25 7.27
N GLY A 268 -10.47 -9.30 7.00
CA GLY A 268 -11.45 -10.05 7.78
C GLY A 268 -11.58 -9.51 9.21
N GLU A 269 -11.33 -10.37 10.20
CA GLU A 269 -11.44 -10.04 11.63
C GLU A 269 -10.33 -9.14 12.16
N VAL A 270 -9.27 -8.93 11.37
CA VAL A 270 -8.11 -8.13 11.73
C VAL A 270 -7.92 -6.96 10.78
N THR A 271 -7.14 -5.98 11.24
CA THR A 271 -6.71 -4.84 10.43
C THR A 271 -5.19 -4.84 10.36
N LEU A 272 -4.65 -4.44 9.22
CA LEU A 272 -3.23 -4.37 9.01
C LEU A 272 -2.79 -2.91 8.97
N ILE A 273 -1.73 -2.62 9.72
CA ILE A 273 -1.11 -1.30 9.75
C ILE A 273 0.40 -1.42 9.60
N ASP A 274 1.04 -0.32 9.26
CA ASP A 274 2.48 -0.13 9.43
C ASP A 274 2.77 1.17 10.15
N VAL A 275 3.92 1.21 10.83
CA VAL A 275 4.36 2.39 11.54
C VAL A 275 5.80 2.73 11.22
N LYS A 276 6.11 4.02 11.25
CA LYS A 276 7.40 4.57 10.83
C LYS A 276 8.25 4.97 12.02
N ARG A 277 9.54 4.72 11.89
CA ARG A 277 10.59 5.49 12.56
C ARG A 277 11.57 6.00 11.54
N THR A 278 12.36 7.00 11.89
CA THR A 278 13.47 7.40 11.02
C THR A 278 14.83 7.13 11.66
N MET A 279 15.73 6.54 10.89
CA MET A 279 17.12 6.33 11.29
C MET A 279 18.04 7.33 10.61
N LEU A 280 18.86 8.03 11.39
CA LEU A 280 20.02 8.78 10.89
C LEU A 280 21.13 7.79 10.56
N SER A 281 21.81 7.95 9.42
CA SER A 281 22.90 7.04 9.09
C SER A 281 24.03 7.68 8.29
N LEU A 282 25.17 7.90 8.98
CA LEU A 282 26.48 8.13 8.35
C LEU A 282 26.96 6.88 7.59
N HIS A 283 26.60 5.68 8.05
CA HIS A 283 26.92 4.42 7.38
C HIS A 283 26.13 4.24 6.06
N GLY A 284 24.95 4.84 5.94
CA GLY A 284 24.17 4.90 4.71
C GLY A 284 24.87 5.72 3.62
N LEU A 285 25.64 6.76 4.01
CA LEU A 285 26.54 7.48 3.11
C LEU A 285 27.70 6.57 2.66
N ALA A 286 28.25 5.74 3.54
CA ALA A 286 29.31 4.78 3.19
C ALA A 286 28.82 3.66 2.24
N ILE A 287 27.59 3.16 2.41
CA ILE A 287 26.94 2.23 1.47
C ILE A 287 26.78 2.90 0.08
N GLU A 288 26.41 4.18 0.05
CA GLU A 288 26.30 4.96 -1.18
C GLU A 288 27.67 5.15 -1.85
N ALA A 289 28.70 5.53 -1.10
CA ALA A 289 30.07 5.67 -1.60
C ALA A 289 30.63 4.36 -2.16
N ARG A 290 30.38 3.23 -1.46
CA ARG A 290 30.77 1.88 -1.93
C ARG A 290 30.06 1.48 -3.22
N ARG A 291 28.83 1.93 -3.44
CA ARG A 291 28.06 1.63 -4.66
C ARG A 291 28.46 2.52 -5.83
N GLU A 292 28.69 3.80 -5.62
CA GLU A 292 29.20 4.70 -6.66
C GLU A 292 30.57 4.26 -7.16
N THR A 293 31.45 3.83 -6.25
CA THR A 293 32.71 3.19 -6.63
C THR A 293 32.49 1.91 -7.43
N GLN A 294 31.61 1.00 -6.99
CA GLN A 294 31.27 -0.21 -7.77
C GLN A 294 30.67 0.07 -9.16
N ARG A 295 29.93 1.18 -9.35
CA ARG A 295 29.42 1.61 -10.67
C ARG A 295 30.52 2.14 -11.58
N LEU A 296 31.49 2.88 -11.03
CA LEU A 296 32.66 3.36 -11.76
C LEU A 296 33.54 2.21 -12.27
N PHE A 297 33.59 1.10 -11.54
CA PHE A 297 34.39 -0.08 -11.90
C PHE A 297 33.60 -1.19 -12.59
N ALA A 298 32.30 -1.02 -12.86
CA ALA A 298 31.51 -1.99 -13.61
C ALA A 298 31.86 -1.90 -15.12
N PRO A 299 32.22 -3.02 -15.78
CA PRO A 299 32.54 -2.99 -17.20
C PRO A 299 31.33 -2.53 -18.02
N ARG A 300 31.53 -1.47 -18.82
CA ARG A 300 30.53 -0.99 -19.79
C ARG A 300 30.24 -2.11 -20.79
N ARG A 301 29.06 -2.73 -20.69
CA ARG A 301 28.57 -3.63 -21.73
C ARG A 301 28.28 -2.78 -22.98
N ARG A 302 29.04 -3.05 -24.05
CA ARG A 302 28.74 -2.59 -25.41
C ARG A 302 27.48 -3.28 -25.93
#